data_AF-A0A7S2VLZ8-F1
#
_entry.id   AF-A0A7S2VLZ8-F1
#
_cell.length_a   1.000
_cell.length_b   1.000
_cell.length_c   1.000
_cell.angle_alpha   90.00
_cell.angle_beta   90.00
_cell.angle_gamma   90.00
#
_symmetry.space_group_name_H-M   'P 1'
#
loop_
_entity.id
_entity.type
_entity.pdbx_description
1 polymer ?
#
loop_
_entity_poly.entity_id
_entity_poly.type
_entity_poly.pdbx_seq_one_letter_code
_entity_poly.pdbx_strand_id
1 'polypeptide(L)'
;AVLRGDQVLQHVAATALARGCVVSEYIADPLVVMGRKVDLRVYAAVTQIEPALEAFVFRDGLVRFCGAAYDLSAGGLQRLEGHISNNAVQTKTVRHAAALNWTLPQLWDWLRAEGALDPEVVWARV
;
A
#
# COMPACT_ATOMS: atom_id res chain seq x y z
N ALA A 1 29.17 -10.12 14.28
CA ALA A 1 29.72 -9.99 12.92
C ALA A 1 28.70 -9.21 12.10
N VAL A 2 29.08 -8.05 11.54
CA VAL A 2 28.17 -7.26 10.69
C VAL A 2 28.26 -7.84 9.28
N LEU A 3 27.17 -8.41 8.78
CA LEU A 3 27.08 -8.93 7.42
C LEU A 3 27.10 -7.76 6.43
N ARG A 4 27.79 -7.93 5.29
CA ARG A 4 27.70 -6.98 4.17
C ARG A 4 26.30 -7.08 3.53
N GLY A 5 25.85 -6.04 2.82
CA GLY A 5 24.49 -5.95 2.28
C GLY A 5 24.09 -7.12 1.36
N ASP A 6 25.02 -7.64 0.57
CA ASP A 6 24.86 -8.82 -0.27
C ASP A 6 24.64 -10.11 0.55
N GLN A 7 25.37 -10.26 1.66
CA GLN A 7 25.23 -11.40 2.56
C GLN A 7 23.91 -11.38 3.33
N VAL A 8 23.40 -10.19 3.68
CA VAL A 8 22.08 -10.03 4.30
C VAL A 8 20.98 -10.50 3.35
N LEU A 9 21.03 -10.09 2.08
CA LEU A 9 20.03 -10.48 1.08
C LEU A 9 20.03 -12.00 0.84
N GLN A 10 21.21 -12.61 0.74
CA GLN A 10 21.34 -14.07 0.60
C GLN A 10 20.74 -14.82 1.79
N HIS A 11 20.99 -14.34 3.02
CA HIS A 11 20.45 -14.96 4.23
C HIS A 11 18.92 -14.83 4.32
N VAL A 12 18.37 -13.65 3.98
CA VAL A 12 16.93 -13.41 3.96
C VAL A 12 16.26 -14.27 2.88
N ALA A 13 16.84 -14.35 1.69
CA ALA A 13 16.33 -15.16 0.59
C ALA A 13 16.33 -16.66 0.93
N ALA A 14 17.42 -17.19 1.50
CA ALA A 14 17.50 -18.57 1.95
C ALA A 14 16.44 -18.90 3.01
N THR A 15 16.26 -17.98 3.98
CA THR A 15 15.24 -18.12 5.03
C THR A 15 13.83 -18.10 4.45
N ALA A 16 13.56 -17.21 3.51
CA ALA A 16 12.25 -17.11 2.87
C ALA A 16 11.93 -18.36 2.04
N LEU A 17 12.89 -18.87 1.26
CA LEU A 17 12.73 -20.10 0.49
C LEU A 17 12.41 -21.29 1.40
N ALA A 18 13.16 -21.45 2.50
CA ALA A 18 12.94 -22.54 3.46
C ALA A 18 11.56 -22.47 4.14
N ARG A 19 10.97 -21.27 4.25
CA ARG A 19 9.66 -21.04 4.89
C ARG A 19 8.50 -20.91 3.89
N GLY A 20 8.77 -21.03 2.58
CA GLY A 20 7.76 -20.78 1.55
C GLY A 20 7.22 -19.35 1.54
N CYS A 21 8.07 -18.37 1.89
CA CYS A 21 7.72 -16.95 1.92
C CYS A 21 8.21 -16.22 0.67
N VAL A 22 7.54 -15.10 0.36
CA VAL A 22 8.02 -14.13 -0.64
C VAL A 22 8.77 -13.02 0.07
N VAL A 23 9.92 -12.62 -0.48
CA VAL A 23 10.65 -11.41 -0.09
C VAL A 23 10.36 -10.35 -1.13
N SER A 24 9.88 -9.19 -0.68
CA SER A 24 9.67 -8.01 -1.51
C SER A 24 10.48 -6.86 -0.96
N GLU A 25 11.06 -6.07 -1.86
CA GLU A 25 11.58 -4.76 -1.48
C GLU A 25 10.47 -3.92 -0.86
N TYR A 26 10.81 -3.19 0.19
CA TYR A 26 9.89 -2.29 0.85
C TYR A 26 9.88 -0.95 0.11
N ILE A 27 8.70 -0.50 -0.35
CA ILE A 27 8.53 0.82 -0.97
C ILE A 27 8.66 1.89 0.12
N ALA A 28 9.86 2.48 0.22
CA ALA A 28 10.21 3.46 1.25
C ALA A 28 9.69 4.87 0.96
N ASP A 29 9.33 5.18 -0.29
CA ASP A 29 8.70 6.43 -0.70
C ASP A 29 7.28 6.19 -1.23
N PRO A 30 6.31 5.87 -0.35
CA PRO A 30 4.93 5.60 -0.75
C PRO A 30 4.14 6.90 -0.95
N LEU A 31 2.96 6.81 -1.57
CA LEU A 31 1.99 7.89 -1.50
C LEU A 31 1.57 8.13 -0.04
N VAL A 32 1.81 9.35 0.44
CA VAL A 32 1.45 9.81 1.78
C VAL A 32 0.40 10.90 1.67
N VAL A 33 -0.76 10.66 2.26
CA VAL A 33 -1.88 11.61 2.29
C VAL A 33 -2.08 12.03 3.74
N MET A 34 -2.01 13.34 4.01
CA MET A 34 -2.10 13.90 5.37
C MET A 34 -1.12 13.24 6.37
N GLY A 35 0.12 12.98 5.92
CA GLY A 35 1.17 12.36 6.75
C GLY A 35 1.00 10.86 7.00
N ARG A 36 0.03 10.20 6.36
CA ARG A 36 -0.24 8.75 6.51
C ARG A 36 -0.06 8.02 5.19
N LYS A 37 0.56 6.84 5.25
CA LYS A 37 0.65 5.93 4.11
C LYS A 37 -0.75 5.43 3.72
N VAL A 38 -1.02 5.38 2.42
CA VAL A 38 -2.27 4.84 1.87
C VAL A 38 -2.02 3.69 0.91
N ASP A 39 -3.03 2.84 0.74
CA ASP A 39 -3.13 1.92 -0.39
C ASP A 39 -4.49 2.05 -1.09
N LEU A 40 -4.54 1.68 -2.37
CA LEU A 40 -5.75 1.71 -3.18
C LEU A 40 -6.30 0.30 -3.36
N ARG A 41 -7.53 0.06 -2.93
CA ARG A 41 -8.31 -1.12 -3.32
C ARG A 41 -9.16 -0.76 -4.53
N VAL A 42 -8.73 -1.27 -5.67
CA VAL A 42 -9.46 -1.18 -6.93
C VAL A 42 -10.24 -2.46 -7.15
N TYR A 43 -11.48 -2.35 -7.64
CA TYR A 43 -12.32 -3.49 -7.94
C TYR A 43 -12.32 -3.73 -9.45
N ALA A 44 -12.01 -4.97 -9.85
CA ALA A 44 -12.07 -5.39 -11.25
C ALA A 44 -12.93 -6.64 -11.38
N ALA A 45 -13.75 -6.70 -12.42
CA ALA A 45 -14.56 -7.85 -12.79
C ALA A 45 -14.05 -8.42 -14.11
N VAL A 46 -13.53 -9.65 -14.09
CA VAL A 46 -13.14 -10.37 -15.31
C VAL A 46 -14.34 -11.17 -15.77
N THR A 47 -14.78 -10.92 -16.99
CA THR A 47 -15.96 -11.55 -17.60
C THR A 47 -15.57 -12.65 -18.58
N GLN A 48 -14.40 -12.52 -19.21
CA GLN A 48 -13.90 -13.49 -20.18
C GLN A 48 -12.37 -13.56 -20.11
N ILE A 49 -11.81 -14.76 -20.28
CA ILE A 49 -10.36 -14.97 -20.34
C ILE A 49 -9.95 -15.41 -21.75
N GLU A 50 -10.70 -16.33 -22.35
CA GLU A 50 -10.53 -16.82 -23.71
C GLU A 50 -11.91 -16.84 -24.41
N PRO A 51 -12.04 -16.45 -25.69
CA PRO A 51 -10.99 -16.14 -26.69
C PRO A 51 -10.32 -14.77 -26.55
N ALA A 52 -10.91 -13.84 -25.79
CA ALA A 52 -10.31 -12.54 -25.50
C ALA A 52 -10.51 -12.19 -24.02
N LEU A 53 -9.45 -11.68 -23.39
CA LEU A 53 -9.52 -11.17 -22.03
C LEU A 53 -10.41 -9.93 -22.00
N GLU A 54 -11.52 -10.03 -21.28
CA GLU A 54 -12.41 -8.90 -20.99
C GLU A 54 -12.47 -8.70 -19.48
N ALA A 55 -12.15 -7.46 -19.06
CA ALA A 55 -12.20 -7.05 -17.67
C ALA A 55 -12.71 -5.62 -17.54
N PHE A 56 -13.46 -5.36 -16.48
CA PHE A 56 -14.02 -4.06 -16.16
C PHE A 56 -13.44 -3.58 -14.85
N VAL A 57 -12.83 -2.40 -14.84
CA VAL A 57 -12.41 -1.73 -13.61
C VAL A 57 -13.55 -0.84 -13.13
N PHE A 58 -13.96 -1.01 -11.87
CA PHE A 58 -14.98 -0.18 -11.27
C PHE A 58 -14.45 1.25 -11.12
N ARG A 59 -15.31 2.25 -11.39
CA ARG A 59 -14.91 3.66 -11.38
C ARG A 59 -14.57 4.19 -9.99
N ASP A 60 -15.04 3.51 -8.96
CA ASP A 60 -14.73 3.83 -7.57
C ASP A 60 -13.90 2.70 -6.93
N GLY A 61 -13.30 3.00 -5.79
CA GLY A 61 -12.46 2.12 -5.03
C GLY A 61 -12.44 2.52 -3.57
N LEU A 62 -11.61 1.82 -2.79
CA LEU A 62 -11.43 2.13 -1.37
C LEU A 62 -9.98 2.52 -1.13
N VAL A 63 -9.77 3.76 -0.73
CA VAL A 63 -8.47 4.28 -0.29
C VAL A 63 -8.34 4.02 1.19
N ARG A 64 -7.36 3.19 1.56
CA ARG A 64 -7.18 2.70 2.92
C ARG A 64 -5.99 3.37 3.57
N PHE A 65 -6.25 4.04 4.68
CA PHE A 65 -5.24 4.77 5.43
C PHE A 65 -4.59 3.89 6.50
N CYS A 66 -3.29 4.09 6.68
CA CYS A 66 -2.60 3.66 7.89
C CYS A 66 -3.10 4.46 9.11
N GLY A 67 -3.22 3.77 10.25
CA GLY A 67 -3.72 4.32 11.52
C GLY A 67 -2.73 5.25 12.21
N ALA A 68 -1.43 5.14 11.91
CA ALA A 68 -0.38 6.03 12.38
C ALA A 68 0.29 6.81 11.24
N ALA A 69 1.01 7.88 11.59
CA ALA A 69 1.83 8.63 10.64
C ALA A 69 2.96 7.74 10.07
N TYR A 70 3.34 8.01 8.82
CA TYR A 70 4.43 7.30 8.16
C TYR A 70 5.79 7.75 8.72
N ASP A 71 6.64 6.81 9.14
CA ASP A 71 7.89 7.11 9.83
C ASP A 71 8.97 6.03 9.59
N LEU A 72 10.07 6.39 8.93
CA LEU A 72 11.19 5.48 8.63
C LEU A 72 12.26 5.41 9.73
N SER A 73 12.08 6.10 10.86
CA SER A 73 12.98 5.97 12.00
C SER A 73 13.00 4.53 12.54
N ALA A 74 14.07 4.15 13.23
CA ALA A 74 14.18 2.79 13.80
C ALA A 74 13.01 2.44 14.74
N GLY A 75 12.49 3.43 15.48
CA GLY A 75 11.28 3.28 16.30
C GLY A 75 9.99 3.31 15.46
N GLY A 76 9.96 4.09 14.38
CA GLY A 76 8.88 4.15 13.39
C GLY A 76 8.61 2.81 12.71
N LEU A 77 9.67 2.16 12.20
CA LEU A 77 9.59 0.88 11.48
C LEU A 77 9.02 -0.27 12.32
N GLN A 78 9.11 -0.18 13.65
CA GLN A 78 8.50 -1.17 14.56
C GLN A 78 6.98 -0.97 14.72
N ARG A 79 6.45 0.21 14.37
CA ARG A 79 5.02 0.55 14.45
C ARG A 79 4.30 0.14 13.17
N LEU A 80 3.83 -1.10 13.12
CA LEU A 80 3.16 -1.68 11.96
C LEU A 80 1.96 -0.84 11.48
N GLU A 81 1.33 -0.07 12.37
CA GLU A 81 0.16 0.77 12.08
C GLU A 81 0.46 1.89 11.07
N GLY A 82 1.73 2.31 10.94
CA GLY A 82 2.18 3.31 9.97
C GLY A 82 2.62 2.71 8.63
N HIS A 83 2.83 1.39 8.56
CA HIS A 83 3.45 0.71 7.42
C HIS A 83 2.55 -0.34 6.74
N ILE A 84 1.55 -0.86 7.46
CA ILE A 84 0.61 -1.89 7.00
C ILE A 84 -0.83 -1.38 7.12
N SER A 85 -1.46 -1.06 6.00
CA SER A 85 -2.82 -0.51 5.91
C SER A 85 -3.96 -1.54 6.00
N ASN A 86 -3.64 -2.83 6.17
CA ASN A 86 -4.65 -3.90 6.27
C ASN A 86 -5.57 -3.70 7.49
N ASN A 87 -6.88 -3.81 7.27
CA ASN A 87 -7.88 -3.65 8.33
C ASN A 87 -7.61 -4.53 9.56
N ALA A 88 -7.14 -5.77 9.39
CA ALA A 88 -6.83 -6.67 10.50
C ALA A 88 -5.69 -6.19 11.41
N VAL A 89 -4.77 -5.37 10.88
CA VAL A 89 -3.73 -4.70 11.67
C VAL A 89 -4.30 -3.44 12.31
N GLN A 90 -5.05 -2.66 11.53
CA GLN A 90 -5.59 -1.37 11.95
C GLN A 90 -6.67 -1.47 13.05
N THR A 91 -7.48 -2.52 13.04
CA THR A 91 -8.54 -2.73 14.04
C THR A 91 -8.02 -3.06 15.43
N LYS A 92 -6.75 -3.48 15.57
CA LYS A 92 -6.14 -3.82 16.86
C LYS A 92 -5.73 -2.59 17.68
N THR A 93 -5.52 -1.46 17.02
CA THR A 93 -4.96 -0.26 17.63
C THR A 93 -5.86 0.96 17.48
N VAL A 94 -6.67 1.02 16.42
CA VAL A 94 -7.56 2.16 16.17
C VAL A 94 -8.92 1.63 15.71
N ARG A 95 -9.96 1.80 16.55
CA ARG A 95 -11.38 1.54 16.19
C ARG A 95 -11.88 2.38 14.99
N HIS A 96 -11.05 3.25 14.41
CA HIS A 96 -11.44 4.33 13.50
C HIS A 96 -10.71 4.38 12.16
N ALA A 97 -9.76 3.49 11.84
CA ALA A 97 -9.08 3.56 10.53
C ALA A 97 -10.05 3.36 9.35
N ALA A 98 -11.03 2.46 9.51
CA ALA A 98 -12.09 2.27 8.51
C ALA A 98 -12.97 3.52 8.32
N ALA A 99 -13.13 4.35 9.36
CA ALA A 99 -13.85 5.62 9.30
C ALA A 99 -13.05 6.73 8.58
N LEU A 100 -11.74 6.53 8.37
CA LEU A 100 -10.89 7.43 7.61
C LEU A 100 -10.78 7.05 6.14
N ASN A 101 -11.32 5.89 5.73
CA ASN A 101 -11.20 5.46 4.36
C ASN A 101 -11.90 6.45 3.42
N TRP A 102 -11.26 6.68 2.28
CA TRP A 102 -11.81 7.51 1.22
C TRP A 102 -12.28 6.66 0.05
N THR A 103 -13.15 7.25 -0.76
CA THR A 103 -13.40 6.81 -2.14
C THR A 103 -12.27 7.27 -3.05
N LEU A 104 -12.15 6.70 -4.25
CA LEU A 104 -11.15 7.18 -5.22
C LEU A 104 -11.41 8.64 -5.64
N PRO A 105 -12.66 9.08 -5.92
CA PRO A 105 -12.96 10.48 -6.18
C PRO A 105 -12.48 11.45 -5.08
N GLN A 106 -12.66 11.09 -3.81
CA GLN A 106 -12.19 11.91 -2.69
C GLN A 106 -10.66 12.07 -2.70
N LEU A 107 -9.92 11.02 -3.05
CA LEU A 107 -8.47 11.10 -3.23
C LEU A 107 -8.09 11.99 -4.42
N TRP A 108 -8.79 11.89 -5.54
CA TRP A 108 -8.54 12.72 -6.72
C TRP A 108 -8.76 14.20 -6.44
N ASP A 109 -9.82 14.54 -5.72
CA ASP A 109 -10.09 15.92 -5.32
C ASP A 109 -9.00 16.45 -4.38
N TRP A 110 -8.53 15.61 -3.45
CA TRP A 110 -7.43 15.98 -2.56
C TRP A 110 -6.11 16.19 -3.32
N LEU A 111 -5.73 15.29 -4.23
CA LEU A 111 -4.51 15.42 -5.03
C LEU A 111 -4.50 16.69 -5.89
N ARG A 112 -5.66 17.05 -6.48
CA ARG A 112 -5.82 18.29 -7.24
C ARG A 112 -5.68 19.52 -6.36
N ALA A 113 -6.23 19.49 -5.15
CA ALA A 113 -6.18 20.61 -4.21
C ALA A 113 -4.77 20.83 -3.65
N GLU A 114 -4.04 19.75 -3.33
CA GLU A 114 -2.66 19.82 -2.82
C GLU A 114 -1.65 20.17 -3.93
N GLY A 115 -1.99 19.91 -5.19
CA GLY A 115 -1.10 20.13 -6.34
C GLY A 115 0.09 19.16 -6.40
N ALA A 116 0.04 18.07 -5.62
CA ALA A 116 1.16 17.14 -5.46
C ALA A 116 1.33 16.19 -6.67
N LEU A 117 0.23 15.68 -7.23
CA LEU A 117 0.21 14.71 -8.33
C LEU A 117 -1.04 14.89 -9.19
N ASP A 118 -0.93 14.68 -10.50
CA ASP A 118 -2.08 14.61 -11.40
C ASP A 118 -2.80 13.25 -11.26
N PRO A 119 -4.10 13.22 -10.88
CA PRO A 119 -4.88 11.98 -10.77
C PRO A 119 -4.86 11.11 -12.02
N GLU A 120 -4.84 11.70 -13.22
CA GLU A 120 -4.84 10.93 -14.47
C GLU A 120 -3.52 10.17 -14.66
N VAL A 121 -2.40 10.76 -14.24
CA VAL A 121 -1.08 10.12 -14.27
C VAL A 121 -1.01 8.98 -13.25
N VAL A 122 -1.64 9.14 -12.09
CA VAL A 122 -1.73 8.07 -11.08
C VAL A 122 -2.59 6.92 -11.60
N TRP A 123 -3.78 7.22 -12.13
CA TRP A 123 -4.72 6.21 -12.62
C TRP A 123 -4.19 5.44 -13.83
N ALA A 124 -3.44 6.09 -14.72
CA ALA A 124 -2.82 5.44 -15.88
C ALA A 124 -1.77 4.38 -15.52
N ARG A 125 -1.30 4.34 -14.26
CA ARG A 125 -0.31 3.36 -13.76
C ARG A 125 -0.93 2.25 -12.89
N VAL A 126 -2.23 2.32 -12.65
CA VAL A 126 -3.03 1.32 -11.93
C VAL A 126 -3.55 0.29 -12.92
#